data_AF-A0A6H3NXH6-F1
#
_entry.id   AF-A0A6H3NXH6-F1
#
_cell.length_a   1.000
_cell.length_b   1.000
_cell.length_c   1.000
_cell.angle_alpha   90.00
_cell.angle_beta   90.00
_cell.angle_gamma   90.00
#
_symmetry.space_group_name_H-M   'P 1'
#
loop_
_entity.id
_entity.type
_entity.pdbx_description
1 polymer ?
#
loop_
_entity_poly.entity_id
_entity_poly.type
_entity_poly.pdbx_seq_one_letter_code
_entity_poly.pdbx_strand_id
1 'polypeptide(L)'
;MKKSLILVCLLTVISCARTLEVKNQESLFENCMKTFKDEVKCREFMSSSAKEIQSEEQQREATLAQLTKEQLAGMKLRKDIKDTLPGKNGNFVREYIGDPDEIKRGGDREYWVYKRPISKYDSESLPDREITVIFRRSFVEKVDYRKP
;
A
#
# COMPACT_ATOMS: atom_id res chain seq x y z
N MET A 1 63.25 -14.94 -16.47
CA MET A 1 61.98 -15.21 -17.16
C MET A 1 60.88 -14.53 -16.34
N LYS A 2 60.43 -13.29 -16.64
CA LYS A 2 59.22 -12.94 -17.45
C LYS A 2 58.01 -13.81 -17.01
N LYS A 3 56.87 -13.32 -16.49
CA LYS A 3 56.10 -12.07 -16.70
C LYS A 3 55.09 -11.78 -15.56
N SER A 4 54.70 -10.50 -15.49
CA SER A 4 53.46 -9.83 -15.04
C SER A 4 52.32 -10.65 -14.41
N LEU A 5 51.74 -10.22 -13.28
CA LEU A 5 50.73 -9.14 -13.14
C LEU A 5 49.48 -9.40 -14.00
N ILE A 6 48.37 -9.82 -13.37
CA ILE A 6 47.00 -9.34 -13.65
C ILE A 6 46.14 -9.63 -12.40
N LEU A 7 45.75 -8.53 -11.78
CA LEU A 7 44.78 -8.37 -10.70
C LEU A 7 43.39 -8.68 -11.26
N VAL A 8 42.70 -9.67 -10.72
CA VAL A 8 41.28 -9.93 -11.02
C VAL A 8 40.46 -9.57 -9.76
N CYS A 9 40.06 -8.30 -9.70
CA CYS A 9 39.01 -7.83 -8.80
C CYS A 9 37.65 -8.33 -9.33
N LEU A 10 37.13 -9.43 -8.78
CA LEU A 10 35.71 -9.77 -8.93
C LEU A 10 34.92 -9.04 -7.82
N LEU A 11 34.57 -7.78 -8.11
CA LEU A 11 33.52 -7.04 -7.42
C LEU A 11 32.17 -7.64 -7.83
N THR A 12 31.65 -8.57 -7.02
CA THR A 12 30.24 -8.98 -7.13
C THR A 12 29.39 -7.89 -6.49
N VAL A 13 28.68 -7.18 -7.35
CA VAL A 13 27.77 -6.09 -7.03
C VAL A 13 26.74 -6.52 -5.99
N ILE A 14 26.83 -5.87 -4.83
CA ILE A 14 25.83 -5.84 -3.78
C ILE A 14 24.51 -5.41 -4.41
N SER A 15 23.52 -6.31 -4.40
CA SER A 15 22.14 -6.02 -4.80
C SER A 15 21.56 -4.98 -3.85
N CYS A 16 21.62 -3.72 -4.26
CA CYS A 16 21.02 -2.61 -3.54
C CYS A 16 19.53 -2.58 -3.90
N ALA A 17 18.73 -3.38 -3.19
CA ALA A 17 17.28 -3.22 -3.17
C ALA A 17 16.95 -1.90 -2.45
N ARG A 18 17.05 -0.78 -3.16
CA ARG A 18 16.48 0.48 -2.70
C ARG A 18 14.97 0.39 -2.88
N THR A 19 14.28 0.20 -1.76
CA THR A 19 12.87 0.54 -1.62
C THR A 19 12.72 2.02 -1.96
N LEU A 20 12.37 2.33 -3.20
CA LEU A 20 12.02 3.68 -3.61
C LEU A 20 10.68 4.01 -2.95
N GLU A 21 10.73 4.82 -1.90
CA GLU A 21 9.57 5.57 -1.43
C GLU A 21 9.19 6.58 -2.53
N VAL A 22 8.35 6.12 -3.45
CA VAL A 22 7.81 6.92 -4.55
C VAL A 22 6.74 7.86 -3.98
N LYS A 23 7.13 9.10 -3.73
CA LYS A 23 6.19 10.21 -3.49
C LYS A 23 6.45 11.46 -4.33
N ASN A 24 7.51 11.52 -5.13
CA ASN A 24 7.83 12.69 -5.93
C ASN A 24 7.60 12.42 -7.43
N GLN A 25 6.61 13.11 -8.03
CA GLN A 25 6.27 13.02 -9.45
C GLN A 25 7.46 13.34 -10.38
N GLU A 26 8.39 14.19 -9.94
CA GLU A 26 9.62 14.50 -10.69
C GLU A 26 10.51 13.27 -10.81
N SER A 27 10.64 12.48 -9.73
CA SER A 27 11.43 11.24 -9.75
C SER A 27 10.82 10.15 -10.65
N LEU A 28 9.49 10.14 -10.80
CA LEU A 28 8.81 9.21 -11.71
C LEU A 28 9.03 9.60 -13.17
N PHE A 29 8.96 10.90 -13.47
CA PHE A 29 9.23 11.40 -14.80
C PHE A 29 10.69 11.20 -15.21
N GLU A 30 11.65 11.47 -14.32
CA GLU A 30 13.08 11.22 -14.58
C GLU A 30 13.38 9.75 -14.83
N ASN A 31 12.78 8.84 -14.04
CA ASN A 31 12.93 7.39 -14.25
C ASN A 31 12.27 6.91 -15.54
N CYS A 32 11.12 7.48 -15.90
CA CYS A 32 10.47 7.21 -17.18
C CYS A 32 11.36 7.67 -18.34
N MET A 33 11.88 8.90 -18.29
CA MET A 33 12.78 9.45 -19.30
C MET A 33 14.07 8.65 -19.43
N LYS A 34 14.61 8.15 -18.30
CA LYS A 34 15.80 7.29 -18.29
C LYS A 34 15.54 5.94 -18.97
N THR A 35 14.32 5.43 -18.93
CA THR A 35 13.94 4.11 -19.45
C THR A 35 13.48 4.18 -20.91
N PHE A 36 12.55 5.08 -21.22
CA PHE A 36 11.91 5.15 -22.53
C PHE A 36 12.50 6.23 -23.45
N LYS A 37 13.20 7.22 -22.88
CA LYS A 37 13.78 8.38 -23.61
C LYS A 37 12.80 9.10 -24.54
N ASP A 38 11.51 8.97 -24.26
CA ASP A 38 10.42 9.47 -25.08
C ASP A 38 9.56 10.37 -24.20
N GLU A 39 9.74 11.66 -24.39
CA GLU A 39 9.13 12.70 -23.57
C GLU A 39 7.60 12.70 -23.68
N VAL A 40 7.06 12.41 -24.86
CA VAL A 40 5.62 12.37 -25.11
C VAL A 40 5.01 11.21 -24.34
N LYS A 41 5.60 10.01 -24.43
CA LYS A 41 5.13 8.83 -23.67
C LYS A 41 5.24 9.03 -22.17
N CYS A 42 6.30 9.68 -21.69
CA CYS A 42 6.45 9.93 -20.25
C CYS A 42 5.45 10.96 -19.73
N ARG A 43 5.14 12.01 -20.51
CA ARG A 43 4.08 12.96 -20.16
C ARG A 43 2.70 12.30 -20.20
N GLU A 44 2.44 11.45 -21.19
CA GLU A 44 1.21 10.68 -21.30
C GLU A 44 1.02 9.73 -20.11
N PHE A 45 2.07 8.97 -19.75
CA PHE A 45 2.10 8.09 -18.57
C PHE A 45 1.87 8.85 -17.25
N MET A 46 2.47 10.04 -17.10
CA MET A 46 2.22 10.89 -15.94
C MET A 46 0.77 11.39 -15.91
N SER A 47 0.21 11.75 -17.08
CA SER A 47 -1.16 12.24 -17.18
C SER A 47 -2.20 11.14 -16.93
N SER A 48 -1.96 9.91 -17.39
CA SER A 48 -2.82 8.76 -17.11
C SER A 48 -2.78 8.42 -15.62
N SER A 49 -1.58 8.39 -15.03
CA SER A 49 -1.41 8.17 -13.59
C SER A 49 -2.13 9.23 -12.75
N ALA A 50 -2.06 10.52 -13.13
CA ALA A 50 -2.75 11.59 -12.44
C ALA A 50 -4.28 11.50 -12.56
N LYS A 51 -4.80 11.09 -13.73
CA LYS A 51 -6.23 10.88 -13.96
C LYS A 51 -6.77 9.69 -13.16
N GLU A 52 -6.03 8.59 -13.08
CA GLU A 52 -6.40 7.43 -12.27
C GLU A 52 -6.48 7.79 -10.78
N ILE A 53 -5.50 8.54 -10.25
CA ILE A 53 -5.52 9.01 -8.85
C ILE A 53 -6.73 9.91 -8.57
N GLN A 54 -7.05 10.84 -9.47
CA GLN A 54 -8.24 11.70 -9.32
C GLN A 54 -9.55 10.87 -9.33
N SER A 55 -9.63 9.82 -10.16
CA SER A 55 -10.82 8.97 -10.19
C SER A 55 -11.04 8.17 -8.89
N GLU A 56 -9.96 7.68 -8.27
CA GLU A 56 -10.06 6.93 -7.01
C GLU A 56 -10.50 7.83 -5.84
N GLU A 57 -9.97 9.06 -5.78
CA GLU A 57 -10.33 10.03 -4.74
C GLU A 57 -11.78 10.51 -4.88
N GLN A 58 -12.23 10.78 -6.12
CA GLN A 58 -13.63 11.14 -6.40
C GLN A 58 -14.59 10.01 -6.06
N GLN A 59 -14.25 8.75 -6.37
CA GLN A 59 -15.08 7.59 -6.03
C GLN A 59 -15.17 7.38 -4.52
N ARG A 60 -14.08 7.67 -3.78
CA ARG A 60 -14.07 7.65 -2.32
C ARG A 60 -14.95 8.75 -1.74
N GLU A 61 -14.86 9.97 -2.22
CA GLU A 61 -15.71 11.08 -1.76
C GLU A 61 -17.19 10.80 -2.02
N ALA A 62 -17.52 10.26 -3.19
CA ALA A 62 -18.88 9.82 -3.51
C ALA A 62 -19.37 8.72 -2.55
N THR A 63 -18.50 7.76 -2.22
CA THR A 63 -18.81 6.69 -1.26
C THR A 63 -19.02 7.25 0.14
N LEU A 64 -18.15 8.16 0.60
CA LEU A 64 -18.26 8.80 1.91
C LEU A 64 -19.51 9.68 2.02
N ALA A 65 -19.88 10.40 0.96
CA ALA A 65 -21.07 11.23 0.90
C ALA A 65 -22.37 10.40 0.95
N GLN A 66 -22.32 9.15 0.52
CA GLN A 66 -23.45 8.20 0.57
C GLN A 66 -23.56 7.47 1.91
N LEU A 67 -22.55 7.57 2.80
CA LEU A 67 -22.63 6.94 4.11
C LEU A 67 -23.64 7.68 5.00
N THR A 68 -24.56 6.90 5.57
CA THR A 68 -25.46 7.41 6.60
C THR A 68 -24.70 7.67 7.91
N LYS A 69 -25.23 8.58 8.76
CA LYS A 69 -24.64 8.87 10.08
C LYS A 69 -24.52 7.62 10.96
N GLU A 70 -25.44 6.67 10.80
CA GLU A 70 -25.45 5.39 11.52
C GLU A 70 -24.30 4.47 11.06
N GLN A 71 -24.01 4.44 9.76
CA GLN A 71 -22.86 3.69 9.21
C GLN A 71 -21.52 4.30 9.64
N LEU A 72 -21.44 5.63 9.77
CA LEU A 72 -20.28 6.33 10.34
C LEU A 72 -20.11 6.10 11.85
N ALA A 73 -21.21 5.93 12.57
CA ALA A 73 -21.21 5.62 14.00
C ALA A 73 -20.84 4.15 14.28
N GLY A 74 -21.23 3.23 13.41
CA GLY A 74 -20.92 1.79 13.52
C GLY A 74 -19.49 1.39 13.11
N MET A 75 -18.65 2.34 12.70
CA MET A 75 -17.25 2.09 12.34
C MET A 75 -16.43 1.73 13.58
N LYS A 76 -15.53 0.77 13.42
CA LYS A 76 -14.66 0.34 14.52
C LYS A 76 -13.55 1.34 14.77
N LEU A 77 -13.13 1.49 16.02
CA LEU A 77 -11.96 2.29 16.31
C LEU A 77 -10.71 1.57 15.80
N ARG A 78 -9.84 2.33 15.15
CA ARG A 78 -8.56 1.84 14.63
C ARG A 78 -7.74 1.18 15.74
N LYS A 79 -7.79 1.74 16.95
CA LYS A 79 -7.14 1.18 18.13
C LYS A 79 -7.65 -0.24 18.42
N ASP A 80 -8.97 -0.42 18.46
CA ASP A 80 -9.59 -1.72 18.74
C ASP A 80 -9.21 -2.77 17.71
N ILE A 81 -9.14 -2.40 16.42
CA ILE A 81 -8.69 -3.30 15.36
C ILE A 81 -7.22 -3.71 15.59
N LYS A 82 -6.35 -2.73 15.87
CA LYS A 82 -4.92 -2.98 16.12
C LYS A 82 -4.66 -3.82 17.35
N ASP A 83 -5.50 -3.72 18.37
CA ASP A 83 -5.34 -4.44 19.63
C ASP A 83 -5.98 -5.85 19.55
N THR A 84 -7.06 -6.02 18.78
CA THR A 84 -7.83 -7.27 18.73
C THR A 84 -7.33 -8.26 17.68
N LEU A 85 -6.91 -7.78 16.50
CA LEU A 85 -6.60 -8.65 15.37
C LEU A 85 -5.27 -9.41 15.46
N PRO A 86 -4.17 -8.87 16.02
CA PRO A 86 -2.90 -9.60 16.10
C PRO A 86 -3.06 -10.97 16.78
N GLY A 87 -2.45 -11.99 16.17
CA GLY A 87 -2.54 -13.38 16.61
C GLY A 87 -3.84 -14.11 16.24
N LYS A 88 -4.82 -13.44 15.62
CA LYS A 88 -6.05 -14.08 15.13
C LYS A 88 -5.86 -14.69 13.75
N ASN A 89 -6.74 -15.62 13.37
CA ASN A 89 -6.74 -16.24 12.05
C ASN A 89 -7.63 -15.45 11.06
N GLY A 90 -7.57 -15.81 9.78
CA GLY A 90 -8.35 -15.13 8.74
C GLY A 90 -9.87 -15.21 8.93
N ASN A 91 -10.39 -16.30 9.51
CA ASN A 91 -11.83 -16.44 9.74
C ASN A 91 -12.33 -15.42 10.76
N PHE A 92 -11.62 -15.27 11.88
CA PHE A 92 -11.93 -14.26 12.89
C PHE A 92 -11.86 -12.84 12.30
N VAL A 93 -10.89 -12.57 11.43
CA VAL A 93 -10.77 -11.26 10.77
C VAL A 93 -12.01 -10.97 9.91
N ARG A 94 -12.49 -11.94 9.12
CA ARG A 94 -13.71 -11.78 8.31
C ARG A 94 -14.95 -11.55 9.16
N GLU A 95 -15.10 -12.31 10.25
CA GLU A 95 -16.21 -12.12 11.18
C GLU A 95 -16.16 -10.74 11.86
N TYR A 96 -14.95 -10.25 12.14
CA TYR A 96 -14.77 -8.99 12.86
C TYR A 96 -14.96 -7.76 11.96
N ILE A 97 -14.33 -7.70 10.78
CA ILE A 97 -14.34 -6.49 9.91
C ILE A 97 -14.90 -6.73 8.50
N GLY A 98 -15.33 -7.95 8.19
CA GLY A 98 -15.84 -8.35 6.88
C GLY A 98 -14.75 -8.86 5.94
N ASP A 99 -15.13 -9.14 4.69
CA ASP A 99 -14.20 -9.57 3.65
C ASP A 99 -13.32 -8.41 3.14
N PRO A 100 -12.06 -8.70 2.75
CA PRO A 100 -11.17 -7.70 2.17
C PRO A 100 -11.56 -7.34 0.74
N ASP A 101 -11.24 -6.11 0.34
CA ASP A 101 -11.43 -5.63 -1.03
C ASP A 101 -10.35 -6.21 -1.97
N GLU A 102 -9.11 -6.35 -1.47
CA GLU A 102 -8.01 -6.96 -2.21
C GLU A 102 -7.20 -7.90 -1.30
N ILE A 103 -6.73 -9.01 -1.87
CA ILE A 103 -5.78 -9.92 -1.21
C ILE A 103 -4.50 -9.95 -2.04
N LYS A 104 -3.40 -9.51 -1.43
CA LYS A 104 -2.06 -9.55 -2.02
C LYS A 104 -1.21 -10.59 -1.29
N ARG A 105 -0.34 -11.31 -2.01
CA ARG A 105 0.57 -12.30 -1.42
C ARG A 105 2.00 -11.92 -1.77
N GLY A 106 2.89 -12.02 -0.79
CA GLY A 106 4.30 -11.70 -0.97
C GLY A 106 5.17 -12.51 -0.01
N GLY A 107 5.95 -13.45 -0.56
CA GLY A 107 6.83 -14.30 0.24
C GLY A 107 6.06 -15.15 1.25
N ASP A 108 6.41 -15.01 2.53
CA ASP A 108 5.74 -15.69 3.66
C ASP A 108 4.54 -14.92 4.23
N ARG A 109 4.16 -13.81 3.58
CA ARG A 109 3.10 -12.91 4.03
C ARG A 109 1.92 -12.82 3.07
N GLU A 110 0.76 -12.59 3.65
CA GLU A 110 -0.49 -12.29 2.96
C GLU A 110 -1.06 -10.98 3.50
N TYR A 111 -1.54 -10.11 2.60
CA TYR A 111 -1.96 -8.76 2.89
C TYR A 111 -3.42 -8.62 2.47
N TRP A 112 -4.30 -8.45 3.44
CA TRP A 112 -5.71 -8.21 3.21
C TRP A 112 -5.97 -6.71 3.31
N VAL A 113 -6.33 -6.11 2.19
CA VAL A 113 -6.48 -4.66 2.03
C VAL A 113 -7.96 -4.30 2.03
N TYR A 114 -8.30 -3.31 2.85
CA TYR A 114 -9.64 -2.75 3.00
C TYR A 114 -9.56 -1.26 2.69
N LYS A 115 -10.07 -0.86 1.52
CA LYS A 115 -10.21 0.53 1.08
C LYS A 115 -11.56 1.11 1.48
N ARG A 116 -12.55 0.24 1.75
CA ARG A 116 -13.85 0.65 2.27
C ARG A 116 -13.73 1.28 3.68
N PRO A 117 -14.57 2.26 4.02
CA PRO A 117 -14.48 2.98 5.27
C PRO A 117 -14.98 2.10 6.43
N ILE A 118 -14.08 1.34 7.05
CA ILE A 118 -14.38 0.38 8.14
C ILE A 118 -13.80 0.81 9.49
N SER A 119 -12.88 1.77 9.49
CA SER A 119 -12.21 2.23 10.71
C SER A 119 -12.04 3.73 10.77
N LYS A 120 -11.95 4.26 11.98
CA LYS A 120 -11.67 5.67 12.27
C LYS A 120 -10.79 5.82 13.51
N TYR A 121 -10.16 6.98 13.68
CA TYR A 121 -9.30 7.23 14.85
C TYR A 121 -10.09 7.38 16.15
N ASP A 122 -11.13 8.21 16.12
CA ASP A 122 -12.06 8.51 17.22
C ASP A 122 -13.48 8.75 16.66
N SER A 123 -14.43 9.14 17.51
CA SER A 123 -15.84 9.31 17.10
C SER A 123 -16.06 10.39 16.05
N GLU A 124 -15.28 11.48 16.14
CA GLU A 124 -15.42 12.71 15.33
C GLU A 124 -14.50 12.71 14.09
N SER A 125 -13.53 11.80 14.05
CA SER A 125 -12.56 11.70 12.96
C SER A 125 -13.18 11.13 11.69
N LEU A 126 -12.67 11.61 10.56
CA LEU A 126 -12.94 11.01 9.26
C LEU A 126 -12.46 9.54 9.20
N PRO A 127 -13.12 8.69 8.39
CA PRO A 127 -12.71 7.31 8.22
C PRO A 127 -11.33 7.18 7.59
N ASP A 128 -10.58 6.17 8.03
CA ASP A 128 -9.31 5.79 7.42
C ASP A 128 -9.46 5.56 5.92
N ARG A 129 -8.41 5.89 5.16
CA ARG A 129 -8.37 5.61 3.71
C ARG A 129 -8.22 4.13 3.42
N GLU A 130 -7.44 3.45 4.25
CA GLU A 130 -7.12 2.05 4.05
C GLU A 130 -6.72 1.38 5.37
N ILE A 131 -7.14 0.12 5.54
CA ILE A 131 -6.59 -0.80 6.53
C ILE A 131 -5.96 -1.98 5.80
N THR A 132 -4.74 -2.35 6.20
CA THR A 132 -4.08 -3.54 5.69
C THR A 132 -3.79 -4.49 6.84
N VAL A 133 -4.45 -5.64 6.84
CA VAL A 133 -4.18 -6.73 7.79
C VAL A 133 -3.11 -7.63 7.20
N ILE A 134 -1.99 -7.76 7.91
CA ILE A 134 -0.82 -8.50 7.45
C ILE A 134 -0.79 -9.83 8.18
N PHE A 135 -0.86 -10.91 7.43
CA PHE A 135 -0.77 -12.28 7.91
C PHE A 135 0.63 -12.84 7.69
N ARG A 136 1.07 -13.66 8.63
CA ARG A 136 2.25 -14.51 8.53
C ARG A 136 1.88 -15.90 9.02
N ARG A 137 2.12 -16.93 8.20
CA ARG A 137 1.74 -18.33 8.52
C ARG A 137 0.27 -18.46 8.95
N SER A 138 -0.64 -17.79 8.24
CA SER A 138 -2.11 -17.80 8.47
C SER A 138 -2.62 -17.08 9.72
N PHE A 139 -1.74 -16.44 10.50
CA PHE A 139 -2.13 -15.59 11.63
C PHE A 139 -1.80 -14.13 11.36
N VAL A 140 -2.60 -13.21 11.89
CA VAL A 140 -2.33 -11.78 11.80
C VAL A 140 -1.04 -11.46 12.56
N GLU A 141 -0.04 -10.98 11.85
CA GLU A 141 1.21 -10.45 12.42
C GLU A 141 0.97 -9.03 12.94
N LYS A 142 0.37 -8.16 12.13
CA LYS A 142 0.09 -6.77 12.47
C LYS A 142 -0.98 -6.15 11.57
N VAL A 143 -1.45 -4.97 11.95
CA VAL A 143 -2.40 -4.17 11.16
C VAL A 143 -1.76 -2.81 10.88
N ASP A 144 -1.63 -2.49 9.60
CA ASP A 144 -1.21 -1.18 9.09
C ASP A 144 -2.42 -0.37 8.63
N TYR A 145 -2.29 0.96 8.58
CA TYR A 145 -3.39 1.85 8.21
C TYR A 145 -2.89 3.08 7.47
N ARG A 146 -3.76 3.63 6.61
CA ARG A 146 -3.56 4.91 5.95
C ARG A 146 -4.59 5.91 6.49
N LYS A 147 -4.07 6.98 7.12
CA LYS A 147 -4.87 8.08 7.67
C LYS A 147 -5.73 8.75 6.57
N PRO A 148 -6.82 9.44 6.97
CA PRO A 148 -7.64 10.27 6.08
C PRO A 148 -6.84 11.26 5.22
#